data_AF-A0AAV2RB11-F1
#
_entry.id   AF-A0AAV2RB11-F1
#
_cell.length_a   1.000
_cell.length_b   1.000
_cell.length_c   1.000
_cell.angle_alpha   90.00
_cell.angle_beta   90.00
_cell.angle_gamma   90.00
#
_symmetry.space_group_name_H-M   'P 1'
#
loop_
_entity.id
_entity.type
_entity.pdbx_description
1 polymer ?
#
loop_
_entity_poly.entity_id
_entity_poly.type
_entity_poly.pdbx_seq_one_letter_code
_entity_poly.pdbx_strand_id
1 'polypeptide(L)'
;MNLKILLGDLFGAGSETTSSTIRWFVLYMVLYPQVQKRVQEEVDNVVGADRQPGLEDRESLMYLEAVIHEVHRKASLVMFSLPHQTSKEIKLGGYTIPK
;
A
#
# COMPACT_ATOMS: atom_id res chain seq x y z
N MET A 1 21.11 18.84 -5.69
CA MET A 1 20.13 18.07 -4.90
C MET A 1 19.97 18.74 -3.55
N ASN A 2 18.77 19.20 -3.19
CA ASN A 2 18.52 19.95 -1.95
C ASN A 2 17.89 19.01 -0.91
N LEU A 3 18.60 18.75 0.19
CA LEU A 3 18.17 17.84 1.25
C LEU A 3 16.77 18.21 1.81
N LYS A 4 16.46 19.51 1.92
CA LYS A 4 15.15 19.96 2.42
C LYS A 4 14.00 19.54 1.52
N ILE A 5 14.22 19.61 0.19
CA ILE A 5 13.21 19.22 -0.79
C ILE A 5 12.98 17.70 -0.71
N LEU A 6 14.05 16.91 -0.68
CA LEU A 6 13.95 15.44 -0.58
C LEU A 6 13.23 14.99 0.70
N LEU A 7 13.52 15.62 1.83
CA LEU A 7 12.83 15.31 3.08
C LEU A 7 11.35 15.69 3.02
N GLY A 8 11.02 16.82 2.39
CA GLY A 8 9.64 17.23 2.15
C GLY A 8 8.87 16.23 1.28
N ASP A 9 9.48 15.80 0.17
CA ASP A 9 8.89 14.81 -0.74
C ASP A 9 8.66 13.46 -0.04
N LEU A 10 9.68 12.95 0.66
CA LEU A 10 9.59 11.69 1.39
C LEU A 10 8.49 11.71 2.46
N PHE A 11 8.44 12.78 3.26
CA PHE A 11 7.46 12.90 4.33
C PHE A 11 6.05 13.05 3.77
N GLY A 12 5.85 13.94 2.79
CA GLY A 12 4.54 14.18 2.19
C GLY A 12 3.99 12.95 1.48
N ALA A 13 4.79 12.33 0.60
CA ALA A 13 4.37 11.15 -0.14
C ALA A 13 4.09 9.96 0.79
N GLY A 14 4.94 9.72 1.79
CA GLY A 14 4.78 8.59 2.71
C GLY A 14 3.64 8.76 3.71
N SER A 15 3.38 9.96 4.20
CA SER A 15 2.40 10.19 5.27
C SER A 15 0.96 10.05 4.79
N GLU A 16 0.58 10.76 3.72
CA GLU A 16 -0.80 10.77 3.25
C GLU A 16 -1.21 9.40 2.70
N THR A 17 -0.35 8.79 1.88
CA THR A 17 -0.64 7.48 1.26
C THR A 17 -0.76 6.38 2.32
N THR A 18 0.19 6.28 3.26
CA THR A 18 0.18 5.23 4.29
C THR A 18 -1.01 5.41 5.24
N SER A 19 -1.29 6.64 5.70
CA SER A 19 -2.43 6.89 6.61
C SER A 19 -3.77 6.57 5.94
N SER A 20 -3.92 6.92 4.66
CA SER A 20 -5.10 6.55 3.88
C SER A 20 -5.22 5.03 3.68
N THR A 21 -4.12 4.31 3.41
CA THR A 21 -4.15 2.84 3.32
C THR A 21 -4.61 2.20 4.63
N ILE A 22 -4.10 2.66 5.77
CA ILE A 22 -4.50 2.13 7.09
C ILE A 22 -5.98 2.40 7.36
N ARG A 23 -6.50 3.59 7.02
CA ARG A 23 -7.93 3.90 7.14
C ARG A 23 -8.80 2.93 6.33
N TRP A 24 -8.43 2.64 5.09
CA TRP A 24 -9.13 1.67 4.25
C TRP A 24 -9.02 0.25 4.78
N PHE A 25 -7.86 -0.14 5.29
CA PHE A 25 -7.67 -1.45 5.93
C PHE A 25 -8.65 -1.62 7.09
N VAL A 26 -8.71 -0.67 8.03
CA VAL A 26 -9.64 -0.71 9.15
C VAL A 26 -11.10 -0.75 8.67
N LEU A 27 -11.46 0.10 7.70
CA LEU A 27 -12.80 0.09 7.12
C LEU A 27 -13.17 -1.29 6.57
N TYR A 28 -12.26 -1.94 5.83
CA TYR A 28 -12.51 -3.26 5.28
C TYR A 28 -12.56 -4.36 6.35
N MET A 29 -11.80 -4.24 7.45
CA MET A 29 -11.94 -5.18 8.57
C MET A 29 -13.32 -5.09 9.22
N VAL A 30 -13.87 -3.87 9.35
CA VAL A 30 -15.23 -3.63 9.86
C VAL A 30 -16.30 -4.16 8.90
N LEU A 31 -16.14 -3.93 7.59
CA LEU A 31 -17.11 -4.36 6.57
C LEU A 31 -17.06 -5.87 6.28
N TYR A 32 -15.92 -6.52 6.53
CA TYR A 32 -15.69 -7.93 6.25
C TYR A 32 -15.17 -8.66 7.51
N PRO A 33 -16.01 -8.83 8.54
CA PRO A 33 -15.58 -9.38 9.84
C PRO A 33 -15.00 -10.80 9.74
N GLN A 34 -15.42 -11.59 8.75
CA GLN A 34 -14.83 -12.90 8.46
C GLN A 34 -13.38 -12.83 8.01
N VAL A 35 -12.99 -11.78 7.27
CA VAL A 35 -11.61 -11.55 6.85
C VAL A 35 -10.79 -11.09 8.06
N GLN A 36 -11.33 -10.16 8.86
CA GLN A 36 -10.71 -9.72 10.10
C GLN A 36 -10.43 -10.89 11.04
N LYS A 37 -11.42 -11.77 11.26
CA LYS A 37 -11.28 -12.96 12.12
C LYS A 37 -10.16 -13.87 11.62
N ARG A 38 -10.09 -14.13 10.31
CA ARG A 38 -9.06 -15.00 9.73
C ARG A 38 -7.66 -14.38 9.77
N VAL A 39 -7.55 -13.05 9.58
CA VAL A 39 -6.28 -12.33 9.79
C VAL A 39 -5.83 -12.48 11.23
N GLN A 40 -6.73 -12.27 12.19
CA GLN A 40 -6.41 -12.41 13.60
C GLN A 40 -6.00 -13.84 13.97
N GLU A 41 -6.71 -14.86 13.46
CA GLU A 41 -6.34 -16.27 13.63
C GLU A 41 -4.94 -16.57 13.08
N GLU A 42 -4.57 -16.03 11.92
CA GLU A 42 -3.20 -16.19 11.40
C GLU A 42 -2.16 -15.55 12.32
N VAL A 43 -2.41 -14.31 12.75
CA VAL A 43 -1.49 -13.60 13.67
C VAL A 43 -1.34 -14.35 14.98
N ASP A 44 -2.43 -14.80 15.59
CA ASP A 44 -2.41 -15.55 16.86
C ASP A 44 -1.64 -16.87 16.72
N ASN A 45 -1.76 -17.56 15.58
CA ASN A 45 -1.06 -18.82 15.33
C ASN A 45 0.44 -18.64 15.05
N VAL A 46 0.84 -17.57 14.35
CA VAL A 46 2.23 -17.34 13.96
C VAL A 46 3.02 -16.62 15.05
N VAL A 47 2.43 -15.59 15.65
CA VAL A 47 3.09 -14.70 16.62
C VAL A 47 2.89 -15.20 18.06
N GLY A 48 1.73 -15.80 18.35
CA GLY A 48 1.33 -16.17 19.70
C GLY A 48 0.87 -14.98 20.55
N ALA A 49 0.54 -15.23 21.81
CA ALA A 49 0.02 -14.22 22.74
C ALA A 49 1.11 -13.52 23.58
N ASP A 50 2.35 -14.03 23.55
CA ASP A 50 3.42 -13.61 24.47
C ASP A 50 4.19 -12.36 24.00
N ARG A 51 3.99 -11.94 22.74
CA ARG A 51 4.66 -10.78 22.15
C ARG A 51 3.81 -10.08 21.08
N GLN A 52 4.24 -8.88 20.71
CA GLN A 52 3.67 -8.15 19.58
C GLN A 52 4.27 -8.64 18.25
N PRO A 53 3.52 -8.52 17.12
CA PRO A 53 4.05 -8.81 15.79
C PRO A 53 5.22 -7.89 15.41
N GLY A 54 6.22 -8.45 14.73
CA GLY A 54 7.38 -7.73 14.19
C GLY A 54 7.51 -7.88 12.67
N LEU A 55 8.50 -7.20 12.07
CA LEU A 55 8.76 -7.31 10.62
C LEU A 55 9.32 -8.67 10.22
N GLU A 56 9.96 -9.36 11.15
CA GLU A 56 10.47 -10.73 11.01
C GLU A 56 9.35 -11.76 10.78
N ASP A 57 8.12 -11.47 11.23
CA ASP A 57 6.98 -12.37 11.06
C ASP A 57 6.35 -12.27 9.66
N ARG A 58 6.70 -11.22 8.91
CA ARG A 58 6.02 -10.82 7.67
C ARG A 58 5.92 -11.95 6.65
N GLU A 59 7.00 -12.71 6.47
CA GLU A 59 7.02 -13.82 5.51
C GLU A 59 6.11 -14.98 5.93
N SER A 60 5.81 -15.10 7.23
CA SER A 60 4.93 -16.13 7.78
C SER A 60 3.46 -15.69 7.82
N LEU A 61 3.18 -14.38 7.76
CA LEU A 61 1.83 -13.79 7.77
C LEU A 61 1.27 -13.62 6.34
N MET A 62 1.22 -14.72 5.59
CA MET A 62 0.90 -14.71 4.16
C MET A 62 -0.53 -14.24 3.85
N TYR A 63 -1.50 -14.57 4.71
CA TYR A 63 -2.89 -14.16 4.54
C TYR A 63 -3.06 -12.67 4.82
N LEU A 64 -2.41 -12.13 5.87
CA LEU A 64 -2.37 -10.70 6.13
C LEU A 64 -1.74 -9.94 4.94
N GLU A 65 -0.62 -10.40 4.39
CA GLU A 65 -0.03 -9.79 3.18
C GLU A 65 -0.99 -9.81 1.99
N ALA A 66 -1.69 -10.92 1.77
CA ALA A 66 -2.72 -11.01 0.72
C ALA A 66 -3.87 -10.01 0.96
N VAL A 67 -4.31 -9.84 2.20
CA VAL A 67 -5.33 -8.85 2.57
C VAL A 67 -4.82 -7.44 2.33
N ILE A 68 -3.58 -7.10 2.73
CA ILE A 68 -2.97 -5.80 2.46
C ILE A 68 -2.93 -5.52 0.96
N HIS A 69 -2.53 -6.49 0.13
CA HIS A 69 -2.57 -6.36 -1.33
C HIS A 69 -3.99 -6.10 -1.86
N GLU A 70 -5.00 -6.78 -1.32
CA GLU A 70 -6.39 -6.58 -1.71
C GLU A 70 -6.91 -5.19 -1.28
N VAL A 71 -6.48 -4.67 -0.12
CA VAL A 71 -6.77 -3.29 0.27
C VAL A 71 -6.20 -2.31 -0.74
N HIS A 72 -4.93 -2.46 -1.15
CA HIS A 72 -4.32 -1.61 -2.17
C HIS A 72 -5.09 -1.68 -3.50
N ARG A 73 -5.47 -2.89 -3.93
CA ARG A 73 -6.23 -3.11 -5.16
C ARG A 73 -7.59 -2.42 -5.14
N LYS A 74 -8.33 -2.52 -4.02
CA LYS A 74 -9.69 -1.99 -3.90
C LYS A 74 -9.73 -0.49 -3.58
N ALA A 75 -8.84 0.00 -2.71
CA ALA A 75 -8.82 1.40 -2.32
C ALA A 75 -8.32 2.30 -3.47
N SER A 76 -7.37 1.83 -4.29
CA SER A 76 -6.83 2.55 -5.45
C SER A 76 -6.55 4.04 -5.16
N LEU A 77 -5.79 4.33 -4.10
CA LEU A 77 -5.62 5.68 -3.55
C LEU A 77 -5.08 6.72 -4.55
N VAL A 78 -4.28 6.27 -5.52
CA VAL A 78 -3.70 7.11 -6.56
C VAL A 78 -4.08 6.55 -7.92
N MET A 79 -5.38 6.53 -8.21
CA MET A 79 -5.98 5.91 -9.41
C MET A 79 -5.27 6.28 -10.72
N PHE A 80 -4.75 7.50 -10.84
CA PHE A 80 -4.11 8.01 -12.07
C PHE A 80 -2.60 8.15 -11.98
N SER A 81 -1.95 7.58 -10.96
CA SER A 81 -0.54 7.86 -10.65
C SER A 81 -0.26 9.36 -10.50
N LEU A 82 1.01 9.74 -10.42
CA LEU A 82 1.43 11.12 -10.65
C LEU A 82 1.45 11.42 -12.15
N PRO A 83 1.19 12.69 -12.56
CA PRO A 83 1.31 13.08 -13.96
C PRO A 83 2.69 12.73 -14.53
N HIS A 84 2.69 12.02 -15.67
CA HIS A 84 3.89 11.71 -16.41
C HIS A 84 4.00 12.62 -17.64
N GLN A 85 5.24 12.84 -18.09
CA GLN A 85 5.55 13.51 -19.35
C GLN A 85 6.64 12.75 -20.09
N THR A 86 6.65 12.91 -21.41
CA THR A 86 7.65 12.36 -22.31
C THR A 86 8.92 13.20 -22.30
N SER A 87 10.10 12.57 -22.23
CA SER A 87 11.37 13.30 -22.33
C SER A 87 11.76 13.61 -23.78
N LYS A 88 11.10 12.96 -24.75
CA LYS A 88 11.22 13.10 -26.19
C LYS A 88 9.96 12.56 -26.86
N GLU A 89 9.75 12.88 -28.13
CA GLU A 89 8.66 12.29 -28.92
C GLU A 89 8.77 10.75 -28.93
N ILE A 90 7.64 10.08 -28.72
CA ILE A 90 7.53 8.61 -28.76
C ILE A 90 6.32 8.17 -29.58
N LYS A 91 6.34 6.91 -30.04
CA LYS A 91 5.15 6.25 -30.60
C LYS A 91 4.62 5.24 -29.60
N LEU A 92 3.35 5.34 -29.23
CA LEU A 92 2.67 4.42 -28.31
C LEU A 92 1.29 4.05 -28.87
N GLY A 93 1.01 2.76 -29.00
CA GLY A 93 -0.30 2.29 -29.49
C GLY A 93 -0.69 2.79 -30.88
N GLY A 94 0.29 3.11 -31.74
CA GLY A 94 0.06 3.70 -33.07
C GLY A 94 -0.03 5.23 -33.09
N TYR A 95 -0.06 5.90 -31.93
CA TYR A 95 -0.11 7.36 -31.81
C TYR A 95 1.28 7.94 -31.60
N THR A 96 1.54 9.11 -32.19
CA THR A 96 2.73 9.93 -31.89
C THR A 96 2.41 10.82 -30.68
N ILE A 97 3.16 10.66 -29.59
CA ILE A 97 3.08 11.49 -28.39
C ILE A 97 4.26 12.48 -28.45
N PRO A 98 4.01 13.80 -28.56
CA PRO A 98 5.07 14.80 -28.65
C PRO A 98 5.86 14.86 -27.34
N LYS A 99 7.07 15.43 -27.38
CA LYS A 99 7.86 15.69 -26.19
C LYS A 99 7.08 16.52 -25.17
#